data_AF-A0A0U5P404-F1
#
_entry.id   AF-A0A0U5P404-F1
#
_cell.length_a   1.000
_cell.length_b   1.000
_cell.length_c   1.000
_cell.angle_alpha   90.00
_cell.angle_beta   90.00
_cell.angle_gamma   90.00
#
_symmetry.space_group_name_H-M   'P 1'
#
loop_
_entity.id
_entity.type
_entity.pdbx_description
1 polymer ?
#
loop_
_entity_poly.entity_id
_entity_poly.type
_entity_poly.pdbx_seq_one_letter_code
_entity_poly.pdbx_strand_id
1 'polypeptide(L)'
;MYIAQCYTFIFMSDTIDEKGNLQNTGAIGMFLFLFICSLLVPLSMVVLGKRWSKKPPVNINDLSGYRTRMSRLNQDTWNYAHKYWGKINFVIGLILIIMTIMFLVFIKNRSNFEELVTYLVFIQIGIVALTIIPTEIKLNLKIRRKNRMNV
;
A
#
# COMPACT_ATOMS: atom_id res chain seq x y z
N MET A 1 -0.99 17.49 -13.64
CA MET A 1 -2.11 18.11 -14.38
C MET A 1 -3.46 17.45 -14.07
N TYR A 2 -3.60 16.12 -14.09
CA TYR A 2 -4.85 15.43 -13.72
C TYR A 2 -5.31 15.63 -12.25
N ILE A 3 -4.37 15.81 -11.31
CA ILE A 3 -4.70 16.03 -9.90
C ILE A 3 -5.34 17.41 -9.69
N ALA A 4 -4.86 18.46 -10.37
CA ALA A 4 -5.39 19.81 -10.25
C ALA A 4 -6.84 19.93 -10.76
N GLN A 5 -7.24 19.08 -11.71
CA GLN A 5 -8.59 19.06 -12.28
C GLN A 5 -9.60 18.38 -11.37
N CYS A 6 -9.18 17.43 -10.52
CA CYS A 6 -10.02 16.92 -9.43
C CYS A 6 -10.21 17.97 -8.32
N TYR A 7 -9.19 18.78 -8.02
CA TYR A 7 -9.28 19.85 -7.01
C TYR A 7 -10.31 20.94 -7.37
N THR A 8 -10.39 21.34 -8.64
CA THR A 8 -11.38 22.35 -9.07
C THR A 8 -12.81 21.80 -9.09
N PHE A 9 -12.98 20.50 -9.36
CA PHE A 9 -14.31 19.87 -9.32
C PHE A 9 -14.80 19.64 -7.89
N ILE A 10 -13.88 19.46 -6.93
CA ILE A 10 -14.19 19.30 -5.49
C ILE A 10 -14.52 20.64 -4.82
N PHE A 11 -13.87 21.74 -5.21
CA PHE A 11 -14.20 23.11 -4.72
C PHE A 11 -15.54 23.66 -5.23
N MET A 12 -16.16 23.01 -6.21
CA MET A 12 -17.48 23.37 -6.76
C MET A 12 -18.63 22.56 -6.14
N SER A 13 -18.34 21.76 -5.11
CA SER A 13 -19.35 20.95 -4.40
C SER A 13 -19.86 21.59 -3.10
N ASP A 14 -19.67 22.91 -2.94
CA ASP A 14 -20.39 23.68 -1.93
C ASP A 14 -21.83 23.91 -2.43
N THR A 15 -22.71 22.94 -2.20
CA THR A 15 -24.15 23.11 -2.45
C THR A 15 -24.76 24.00 -1.35
N ILE A 16 -25.24 25.18 -1.73
CA ILE A 16 -26.11 26.01 -0.90
C ILE A 16 -27.46 25.30 -0.77
N ASP A 17 -27.83 24.91 0.45
CA ASP A 17 -29.20 24.45 0.76
C ASP A 17 -30.20 25.59 0.50
N GLU A 18 -31.44 25.30 0.08
CA GLU A 18 -32.50 26.31 -0.17
C GLU A 18 -32.76 27.23 1.04
N LYS A 19 -32.27 26.85 2.22
CA LYS A 19 -32.38 27.59 3.49
C LYS A 19 -31.21 28.52 3.81
N GLY A 20 -30.20 28.65 2.95
CA GLY A 20 -29.07 29.57 3.14
C GLY A 20 -28.12 29.19 4.30
N ASN A 21 -28.20 27.96 4.80
CA ASN A 21 -27.27 27.46 5.81
C ASN A 21 -26.02 26.90 5.13
N LEU A 22 -24.84 27.38 5.54
CA LEU A 22 -23.56 26.76 5.18
C LEU A 22 -23.47 25.40 5.87
N GLN A 23 -23.94 24.35 5.20
CA GLN A 23 -23.79 23.00 5.72
C GLN A 23 -22.36 22.56 5.41
N ASN A 24 -21.53 22.38 6.44
CA ASN A 24 -20.18 21.80 6.38
C ASN A 24 -20.16 20.32 5.90
N THR A 25 -21.15 19.90 5.11
CA THR A 25 -21.30 18.54 4.56
C THR A 25 -20.15 18.21 3.62
N GLY A 26 -19.65 19.18 2.85
CA GLY A 26 -18.53 19.02 1.93
C GLY A 26 -17.21 18.65 2.65
N ALA A 27 -16.86 19.37 3.72
CA ALA A 27 -15.64 19.14 4.48
C ALA A 27 -15.63 17.79 5.22
N ILE A 28 -16.78 17.39 5.80
CA ILE A 28 -16.92 16.10 6.48
C ILE A 28 -16.88 14.95 5.46
N GLY A 29 -17.53 15.10 4.31
CA GLY A 29 -17.48 14.12 3.22
C GLY A 29 -16.07 13.93 2.65
N MET A 30 -15.34 15.03 2.45
CA MET A 30 -13.95 15.01 1.97
C MET A 30 -13.01 14.35 2.97
N PHE A 31 -13.17 14.63 4.27
CA PHE A 31 -12.41 13.97 5.33
C PHE A 31 -12.63 12.46 5.32
N LEU A 32 -13.89 12.01 5.25
CA LEU A 32 -14.22 10.58 5.22
C LEU A 32 -13.67 9.90 3.96
N PHE A 33 -13.76 10.55 2.81
CA PHE A 33 -13.20 10.04 1.56
C PHE A 33 -11.68 9.85 1.65
N LEU A 34 -10.94 10.88 2.08
CA LEU A 34 -9.49 10.82 2.26
C LEU A 34 -9.07 9.78 3.31
N PHE A 35 -9.84 9.66 4.39
CA PHE A 35 -9.63 8.66 5.43
C PHE A 35 -9.75 7.23 4.86
N ILE A 36 -10.82 6.94 4.12
CA ILE A 36 -11.01 5.64 3.48
C ILE A 36 -9.91 5.36 2.46
N CYS A 37 -9.59 6.33 1.60
CA CYS A 37 -8.56 6.19 0.57
C CYS A 37 -7.17 5.93 1.15
N SER A 38 -6.79 6.63 2.22
CA SER A 38 -5.48 6.45 2.88
C SER A 38 -5.33 5.10 3.58
N LEU A 39 -6.42 4.42 3.90
CA LEU A 39 -6.43 3.07 4.48
C LEU A 39 -6.40 1.96 3.43
N LEU A 40 -6.78 2.23 2.18
CA LEU A 40 -6.78 1.22 1.11
C LEU A 40 -5.39 0.61 0.89
N VAL A 41 -4.33 1.43 0.91
CA VAL A 41 -2.95 0.97 0.71
C VAL A 41 -2.53 -0.03 1.80
N PRO A 42 -2.55 0.32 3.10
CA PRO A 42 -2.16 -0.62 4.14
C PRO A 42 -3.13 -1.81 4.30
N LEU A 43 -4.43 -1.64 4.02
CA LEU A 43 -5.38 -2.76 3.93
C LEU A 43 -5.01 -3.74 2.81
N SER A 44 -4.64 -3.22 1.64
CA SER A 44 -4.21 -4.06 0.52
C SER A 44 -2.95 -4.86 0.88
N MET A 45 -2.00 -4.26 1.62
CA MET A 45 -0.80 -4.97 2.10
C MET A 45 -1.16 -6.12 3.04
N VAL A 46 -2.11 -5.91 3.95
CA VAL A 46 -2.57 -6.96 4.89
C VAL A 46 -3.31 -8.08 4.14
N VAL A 47 -4.23 -7.74 3.23
CA VAL A 47 -5.02 -8.71 2.47
C VAL A 47 -4.13 -9.52 1.52
N LEU A 48 -3.30 -8.84 0.73
CA LEU A 48 -2.36 -9.48 -0.20
C LEU A 48 -1.29 -10.26 0.57
N GLY A 49 -0.77 -9.70 1.66
CA GLY A 49 0.21 -10.37 2.52
C GLY A 49 -0.33 -11.68 3.10
N LYS A 50 -1.55 -11.67 3.66
CA LYS A 50 -2.21 -12.87 4.19
C LYS A 50 -2.53 -13.88 3.08
N ARG A 51 -2.99 -13.41 1.91
CA ARG A 51 -3.31 -14.28 0.77
C ARG A 51 -2.06 -14.98 0.24
N TRP A 52 -0.99 -14.24 -0.05
CA TRP A 52 0.25 -14.81 -0.59
C TRP A 52 1.07 -15.59 0.45
N SER A 53 0.89 -15.34 1.75
CA SER A 53 1.47 -16.18 2.80
C SER A 53 0.84 -17.58 2.86
N LYS A 54 -0.47 -17.70 2.60
CA LYS A 54 -1.22 -18.98 2.64
C LYS A 54 -1.26 -19.71 1.30
N LYS A 55 -1.47 -18.98 0.21
CA LYS A 55 -1.58 -19.50 -1.15
C LYS A 55 -0.73 -18.63 -2.08
N PRO A 56 0.57 -18.92 -2.22
CA PRO A 56 1.38 -18.26 -3.24
C PRO A 56 0.75 -18.53 -4.62
N PRO A 57 0.81 -17.56 -5.56
CA PRO A 57 0.27 -17.75 -6.89
C PRO A 57 0.91 -18.98 -7.56
N VAL A 58 0.05 -19.91 -7.98
CA VAL A 58 0.42 -21.27 -8.41
C VAL A 58 1.27 -21.26 -9.69
N ASN A 59 1.06 -20.29 -10.58
CA ASN A 59 1.75 -20.20 -11.85
C ASN A 59 2.82 -19.10 -11.82
N ILE A 60 4.04 -19.44 -12.26
CA ILE A 60 5.05 -18.47 -12.72
C ILE A 60 4.54 -17.90 -14.05
N ASN A 61 3.47 -17.11 -14.01
CA ASN A 61 2.95 -16.44 -15.20
C ASN A 61 3.48 -15.00 -15.22
N ASP A 62 3.98 -14.57 -16.37
CA ASP A 62 4.72 -13.32 -16.63
C ASP A 62 3.95 -12.01 -16.31
N LEU A 63 2.70 -12.14 -15.85
CA LEU A 63 1.80 -11.07 -15.44
C LEU A 63 1.84 -10.75 -13.94
N SER A 64 2.36 -11.65 -13.10
CA SER A 64 2.36 -11.50 -11.64
C SER A 64 3.66 -10.88 -11.14
N GLY A 65 3.70 -9.54 -11.04
CA GLY A 65 4.45 -8.65 -10.11
C GLY A 65 5.92 -8.87 -9.70
N TYR A 66 6.46 -10.09 -9.75
CA TYR A 66 7.83 -10.43 -9.36
C TYR A 66 8.61 -10.85 -10.61
N ARG A 67 9.20 -9.86 -11.30
CA ARG A 67 9.98 -10.07 -12.54
C ARG A 67 11.48 -10.25 -12.33
N THR A 68 11.98 -10.31 -11.08
CA THR A 68 13.42 -10.54 -10.90
C THR A 68 13.81 -11.96 -11.29
N ARG A 69 14.84 -12.06 -12.15
CA ARG A 69 15.41 -13.28 -12.77
C ARG A 69 15.62 -14.44 -11.78
N MET A 70 15.80 -14.12 -10.51
CA MET A 70 16.10 -15.04 -9.42
C MET A 70 14.86 -15.70 -8.79
N SER A 71 13.70 -15.04 -8.83
CA SER A 71 12.42 -15.62 -8.34
C SER A 71 11.82 -16.67 -9.27
N ARG A 72 12.26 -16.69 -10.53
CA ARG A 72 11.79 -17.62 -11.58
C ARG A 72 12.67 -18.85 -11.79
N LEU A 73 13.73 -19.02 -11.00
CA LEU A 73 14.66 -20.14 -11.18
C LEU A 73 14.05 -21.52 -10.88
N ASN A 74 13.06 -21.60 -9.99
CA ASN A 74 12.33 -22.82 -9.64
C ASN A 74 11.00 -22.47 -8.93
N GLN A 75 10.00 -23.35 -9.02
CA GLN A 75 8.71 -23.20 -8.33
C GLN A 75 8.88 -23.08 -6.79
N ASP A 76 9.85 -23.79 -6.21
CA ASP A 76 10.16 -23.71 -4.77
C ASP A 76 10.67 -22.32 -4.34
N THR A 77 11.44 -21.68 -5.22
CA THR A 77 12.01 -20.34 -5.02
C THR A 77 10.91 -19.29 -5.12
N TRP A 78 10.01 -19.45 -6.09
CA TRP A 78 8.81 -18.62 -6.26
C TRP A 78 7.87 -18.67 -5.04
N ASN A 79 7.57 -19.88 -4.57
CA ASN A 79 6.74 -20.11 -3.39
C ASN A 79 7.38 -19.52 -2.12
N TYR A 80 8.70 -19.67 -1.98
CA TYR A 80 9.44 -19.12 -0.84
C TYR A 80 9.44 -17.58 -0.84
N ALA A 81 9.66 -16.95 -2.00
CA ALA A 81 9.65 -15.50 -2.14
C ALA A 81 8.27 -14.91 -1.78
N HIS A 82 7.19 -15.45 -2.34
CA HIS A 82 5.83 -14.97 -2.07
C HIS A 82 5.39 -15.19 -0.62
N LYS A 83 5.78 -16.32 -0.02
CA LYS A 83 5.47 -16.59 1.39
C LYS A 83 6.24 -15.65 2.33
N TYR A 84 7.51 -15.39 2.05
CA TYR A 84 8.34 -14.50 2.85
C TYR A 84 7.91 -13.03 2.70
N TRP A 85 7.76 -12.56 1.47
CA TRP A 85 7.25 -11.22 1.19
C TRP A 85 5.86 -11.04 1.77
N GLY A 86 4.96 -12.00 1.58
CA GLY A 86 3.60 -11.94 2.13
C GLY A 86 3.58 -11.84 3.66
N LYS A 87 4.47 -12.56 4.35
CA LYS A 87 4.59 -12.47 5.81
C LYS A 87 5.12 -11.10 6.27
N ILE A 88 6.15 -10.56 5.59
CA ILE A 88 6.67 -9.22 5.87
C ILE A 88 5.59 -8.17 5.63
N ASN A 89 4.95 -8.23 4.47
CA ASN A 89 3.96 -7.25 4.05
C ASN A 89 2.72 -7.27 4.96
N PHE A 90 2.35 -8.44 5.50
CA PHE A 90 1.29 -8.55 6.50
C PHE A 90 1.63 -7.83 7.82
N VAL A 91 2.85 -8.03 8.35
CA VAL A 91 3.27 -7.40 9.60
C VAL A 91 3.44 -5.89 9.43
N ILE A 92 4.11 -5.46 8.35
CA ILE A 92 4.30 -4.03 8.03
C ILE A 92 2.96 -3.37 7.76
N GLY A 93 2.06 -4.03 7.01
CA GLY A 93 0.72 -3.53 6.75
C GLY A 93 -0.07 -3.28 8.03
N LEU A 94 -0.04 -4.20 9.00
CA LEU A 94 -0.71 -4.00 10.30
C LEU A 94 -0.15 -2.80 11.08
N ILE A 95 1.18 -2.64 11.12
CA ILE A 95 1.83 -1.50 11.77
C ILE A 95 1.44 -0.20 11.07
N LEU A 96 1.43 -0.19 9.73
CA LEU A 96 1.04 0.97 8.94
C LEU A 96 -0.43 1.37 9.14
N ILE A 97 -1.37 0.42 9.30
CA ILE A 97 -2.77 0.74 9.61
C ILE A 97 -2.83 1.54 10.92
N ILE A 98 -2.19 1.04 11.98
CA ILE A 98 -2.21 1.69 13.30
C ILE A 98 -1.57 3.08 13.21
N MET A 99 -0.41 3.18 12.58
CA MET A 99 0.31 4.46 12.42
C MET A 99 -0.49 5.47 11.58
N THR A 100 -1.16 5.01 10.53
CA THR A 100 -1.99 5.86 9.66
C THR A 100 -3.19 6.40 10.41
N ILE A 101 -3.91 5.57 11.15
CA ILE A 101 -5.06 6.01 11.96
C ILE A 101 -4.61 7.04 13.00
N MET A 102 -3.52 6.77 13.73
CA MET A 102 -2.97 7.69 14.72
C MET A 102 -2.59 9.04 14.09
N PHE A 103 -1.94 9.01 12.93
CA PHE A 103 -1.55 10.23 12.22
C PHE A 103 -2.77 11.03 11.76
N LEU A 104 -3.75 10.39 11.14
CA LEU A 104 -4.97 11.06 10.64
C LEU A 104 -5.77 11.73 11.77
N VAL A 105 -5.89 11.08 12.93
CA VAL A 105 -6.54 11.67 14.12
C VAL A 105 -5.76 12.89 14.61
N PHE A 106 -4.43 12.83 14.61
CA PHE A 106 -3.57 13.92 15.06
C PHE A 106 -3.63 15.15 14.14
N ILE A 107 -3.70 14.95 12.81
CA ILE A 107 -3.66 16.04 11.84
C ILE A 107 -5.05 16.59 11.46
N LYS A 108 -6.15 15.99 11.94
CA LYS A 108 -7.54 16.32 11.55
C LYS A 108 -7.87 17.82 11.63
N ASN A 109 -7.32 18.54 12.61
CA ASN A 109 -7.63 19.96 12.84
C ASN A 109 -6.62 20.92 12.17
N ARG A 110 -5.73 20.43 11.32
CA ARG A 110 -4.75 21.26 10.60
C ARG A 110 -5.36 21.79 9.30
N SER A 111 -5.08 23.04 8.96
CA SER A 111 -5.46 23.64 7.66
C SER A 111 -4.87 22.89 6.46
N ASN A 112 -3.69 22.30 6.62
CA ASN A 112 -2.97 21.60 5.55
C ASN A 112 -3.24 20.08 5.57
N PHE A 113 -4.40 19.67 6.09
CA PHE A 113 -4.78 18.26 6.26
C PHE A 113 -4.62 17.46 4.97
N GLU A 114 -5.18 17.95 3.87
CA GLU A 114 -5.20 17.26 2.57
C GLU A 114 -3.79 17.01 1.99
N GLU A 115 -2.91 18.00 2.13
CA GLU A 115 -1.52 17.91 1.68
C GLU A 115 -0.74 16.87 2.50
N LEU A 116 -0.93 16.87 3.82
CA LEU A 116 -0.30 15.91 4.73
C LEU A 116 -0.77 14.47 4.49
N VAL A 117 -2.07 14.26 4.22
CA VAL A 117 -2.60 12.95 3.84
C VAL A 117 -1.99 12.47 2.53
N THR A 118 -1.83 13.38 1.56
CA THR A 118 -1.24 13.07 0.26
C THR A 118 0.20 12.60 0.42
N TYR A 119 1.04 13.32 1.17
CA TYR A 119 2.41 12.90 1.46
C TYR A 119 2.47 11.55 2.18
N LEU A 120 1.56 11.31 3.12
CA LEU A 120 1.46 10.03 3.82
C LEU A 120 1.22 8.87 2.85
N VAL A 121 0.32 9.02 1.87
CA VAL A 121 0.07 7.97 0.87
C VAL A 121 1.29 7.72 -0.01
N PHE A 122 2.01 8.75 -0.43
CA PHE A 122 3.26 8.58 -1.19
C PHE A 122 4.33 7.83 -0.39
N ILE A 123 4.47 8.13 0.90
CA ILE A 123 5.38 7.42 1.80
C ILE A 123 4.97 5.96 1.94
N GLN A 124 3.67 5.66 2.12
CA GLN A 124 3.17 4.28 2.19
C GLN A 124 3.52 3.47 0.93
N ILE A 125 3.33 4.06 -0.26
CA ILE A 125 3.70 3.41 -1.54
C ILE A 125 5.21 3.14 -1.59
N GLY A 126 6.04 4.10 -1.17
CA GLY A 126 7.49 3.93 -1.08
C GLY A 126 7.89 2.78 -0.15
N ILE A 127 7.24 2.68 1.01
CA ILE A 127 7.46 1.57 1.95
C ILE A 127 7.11 0.23 1.31
N VAL A 128 5.98 0.13 0.60
CA VAL A 128 5.59 -1.10 -0.12
C VAL A 128 6.67 -1.49 -1.13
N ALA A 129 7.18 -0.55 -1.91
CA ALA A 129 8.27 -0.81 -2.87
C ALA A 129 9.56 -1.29 -2.18
N LEU A 130 9.92 -0.68 -1.03
CA LEU A 130 11.11 -1.06 -0.27
C LEU A 130 11.04 -2.50 0.27
N THR A 131 9.86 -3.06 0.53
CA THR A 131 9.71 -4.46 1.00
C THR A 131 10.20 -5.51 -0.02
N ILE A 132 10.35 -5.13 -1.29
CA ILE A 132 10.81 -6.02 -2.36
C ILE A 132 12.31 -6.34 -2.20
N ILE A 133 13.13 -5.34 -1.87
CA ILE A 133 14.60 -5.45 -1.74
C ILE A 133 15.04 -6.55 -0.74
N PRO A 134 14.57 -6.58 0.53
CA PRO A 134 14.99 -7.61 1.48
C PRO A 134 14.53 -9.01 1.08
N THR A 135 13.43 -9.11 0.33
CA THR A 135 12.93 -10.37 -0.22
C THR A 135 13.92 -10.91 -1.26
N GLU A 136 14.42 -10.06 -2.16
CA GLU A 136 15.36 -10.45 -3.20
C GLU A 136 16.74 -10.83 -2.64
N ILE A 137 17.27 -10.08 -1.67
CA ILE A 137 18.55 -10.40 -1.03
C ILE A 137 18.51 -11.80 -0.40
N LYS A 138 17.45 -12.10 0.35
CA LYS A 138 17.33 -13.39 1.06
C LYS A 138 17.13 -14.55 0.09
N LEU A 139 16.45 -14.30 -1.01
CA LEU A 139 16.28 -15.27 -2.09
C LEU A 139 17.62 -15.59 -2.76
N ASN A 140 18.42 -14.58 -3.10
CA ASN A 140 19.75 -14.75 -3.70
C ASN A 140 20.70 -15.55 -2.80
N LEU A 141 20.68 -15.30 -1.49
CA LEU A 141 21.47 -16.05 -0.53
C LEU A 141 21.07 -17.53 -0.49
N LYS A 142 19.78 -17.84 -0.54
CA LYS A 142 19.28 -19.22 -0.55
C LYS A 142 19.74 -19.98 -1.81
N ILE A 143 19.64 -19.35 -2.97
CA ILE A 143 20.05 -19.94 -4.25
C ILE A 143 21.56 -20.16 -4.29
N ARG A 144 22.36 -19.17 -3.88
CA ARG A 144 23.83 -19.29 -3.80
C ARG A 144 24.28 -20.41 -2.86
N ARG A 145 23.60 -20.62 -1.72
CA ARG A 145 23.89 -21.74 -0.82
C ARG A 145 23.57 -23.09 -1.45
N LYS A 146 22.42 -23.22 -2.12
CA LYS A 146 22.03 -24.47 -2.80
C LYS A 146 23.05 -24.88 -3.87
N ASN A 147 23.54 -23.93 -4.67
CA ASN A 147 24.56 -24.23 -5.69
C ASN A 147 25.91 -24.67 -5.08
N ARG A 148 26.30 -24.16 -3.89
CA ARG A 148 27.55 -24.56 -3.22
C ARG A 148 27.53 -25.95 -2.60
N MET A 149 26.36 -26.54 -2.34
CA MET A 149 26.27 -27.90 -1.77
C MET A 149 26.14 -28.99 -2.84
N ASN A 150 26.02 -28.60 -4.11
CA ASN A 150 25.89 -29.51 -5.26
C ASN A 150 27.18 -29.59 -6.09
N VAL A 151 28.28 -29.03 -5.58
CA VAL A 151 29.65 -29.13 -6.13
C VAL A 151 30.46 -29.94 -5.12
#